data_AF-A0A387FT51-F1
#
_entry.id   AF-A0A387FT51-F1
#
_cell.length_a   1.000
_cell.length_b   1.000
_cell.length_c   1.000
_cell.angle_alpha   90.00
_cell.angle_beta   90.00
_cell.angle_gamma   90.00
#
_symmetry.space_group_name_H-M   'P 1'
#
loop_
_entity.id
_entity.type
_entity.pdbx_description
1 polymer ?
#
loop_
_entity_poly.entity_id
_entity_poly.type
_entity_poly.pdbx_seq_one_letter_code
_entity_poly.pdbx_strand_id
1 'polypeptide(L)' 'MTGTHEGAFMGIAPTGNRVKVPGIGIYEVRDGMIVESWVVRDSLVLLRQLGADVTVKSA' A
#
# COMPACT_ATOMS: atom_id res chain seq x y z
N MET A 1 -7.16 0.99 3.94
CA MET A 1 -6.66 -0.10 4.81
C MET A 1 -5.88 0.49 5.97
N THR A 2 -5.91 -0.13 7.15
CA THR A 2 -5.05 0.22 8.31
C THR A 2 -4.33 -1.02 8.81
N GLY A 3 -3.13 -0.87 9.39
CA GLY A 3 -2.38 -1.97 9.98
C GLY A 3 -1.20 -1.50 10.84
N THR A 4 -0.39 -2.44 11.31
CA THR A 4 0.88 -2.19 12.01
C THR A 4 2.01 -2.83 11.22
N HIS A 5 3.11 -2.10 11.01
CA HIS A 5 4.28 -2.62 10.30
C HIS A 5 5.14 -3.50 11.21
N GLU A 6 4.74 -4.76 11.35
CA GLU A 6 5.34 -5.73 12.28
C GLU A 6 6.32 -6.71 11.61
N GLY A 7 6.24 -6.86 10.29
CA GLY A 7 7.16 -7.64 9.48
C GLY A 7 7.90 -6.78 8.47
N ALA A 8 9.03 -7.27 7.95
CA ALA A 8 9.75 -6.55 6.92
C ALA A 8 8.89 -6.41 5.64
N PHE A 9 8.87 -5.21 5.06
CA PHE A 9 8.08 -4.92 3.87
C PHE A 9 8.92 -4.18 2.85
N MET A 10 9.01 -4.71 1.62
CA MET A 10 9.79 -4.11 0.51
C MET A 10 11.26 -3.78 0.90
N GLY A 11 11.87 -4.63 1.73
CA GLY A 11 13.24 -4.44 2.22
C GLY A 11 13.39 -3.48 3.41
N ILE A 12 12.30 -2.89 3.91
CA ILE A 12 12.30 -2.04 5.09
C ILE A 12 12.04 -2.91 6.32
N ALA A 13 12.90 -2.80 7.34
CA ALA A 13 12.74 -3.50 8.61
C ALA A 13 11.44 -3.07 9.34
N PRO A 14 10.82 -3.95 10.14
CA PRO A 14 9.59 -3.63 10.85
C PRO A 14 9.77 -2.41 11.77
N THR A 15 8.86 -1.45 11.67
CA THR A 15 8.95 -0.18 12.40
C THR A 15 8.06 -0.13 13.63
N GLY A 16 7.07 -1.03 13.75
CA GLY A 16 6.03 -0.96 14.79
C GLY A 16 4.99 0.17 14.60
N ASN A 17 5.19 1.05 13.63
CA ASN A 17 4.25 2.12 13.31
C ASN A 17 2.88 1.59 12.88
N ARG A 18 1.82 2.27 13.35
CA ARG A 18 0.50 2.17 12.75
C ARG A 18 0.50 2.90 11.41
N VAL A 19 -0.05 2.25 10.39
CA VAL A 19 -0.16 2.80 9.03
C VAL A 19 -1.62 2.91 8.60
N LYS A 20 -1.89 3.92 7.77
CA LYS A 20 -3.14 4.05 7.00
C LYS A 20 -2.79 4.21 5.52
N VAL A 21 -3.33 3.31 4.70
CA VAL A 21 -3.06 3.27 3.26
C VAL A 21 -4.39 3.47 2.50
N PRO A 22 -4.55 4.61 1.82
CA PRO A 22 -5.62 4.82 0.85
C PRO A 22 -5.51 3.84 -0.33
N GLY A 23 -6.64 3.52 -0.94
CA GLY A 23 -6.66 2.68 -2.13
C GLY A 23 -8.02 2.70 -2.80
N ILE A 24 -8.03 2.19 -4.03
CA ILE A 24 -9.21 2.04 -4.88
C ILE A 24 -9.29 0.58 -5.28
N GLY A 25 -10.46 -0.03 -5.13
CA GLY A 25 -10.80 -1.32 -5.73
C GLY A 25 -11.74 -1.10 -6.90
N ILE A 26 -11.42 -1.72 -8.03
CA ILE A 26 -12.27 -1.74 -9.23
C ILE A 26 -12.61 -3.21 -9.45
N TYR A 27 -13.89 -3.50 -9.61
CA TYR A 27 -14.38 -4.87 -9.77
C TYR A 27 -15.30 -4.92 -10.97
N GLU A 28 -15.04 -5.85 -11.88
CA GLU A 28 -16.01 -6.20 -12.91
C GLU A 28 -16.91 -7.31 -12.38
N VAL A 29 -18.23 -7.11 -12.46
CA VAL A 29 -19.24 -8.05 -11.96
C VAL A 29 -20.12 -8.54 -13.10
N ARG A 30 -20.24 -9.87 -13.26
CA ARG A 30 -21.16 -10.53 -14.19
C ARG A 30 -21.92 -11.62 -13.45
N ASP A 31 -23.22 -11.71 -13.67
CA ASP A 31 -24.11 -12.68 -13.01
C ASP A 31 -23.99 -12.71 -11.47
N GLY A 32 -23.79 -11.53 -10.86
CA GLY A 32 -23.62 -11.37 -9.41
C GLY A 32 -22.25 -11.79 -8.86
N MET A 33 -21.31 -12.21 -9.71
CA MET A 33 -19.97 -12.63 -9.33
C MET A 33 -18.91 -11.64 -9.83
N ILE A 34 -17.87 -11.40 -9.02
CA ILE A 34 -16.68 -10.65 -9.46
C ILE A 34 -15.90 -11.53 -10.43
N VAL A 35 -15.81 -11.12 -11.69
CA VAL A 35 -15.07 -11.83 -12.74
C VAL A 35 -13.67 -11.25 -12.95
N GLU A 36 -13.44 -10.01 -12.54
CA GLU A 36 -12.13 -9.36 -12.59
C GLU A 36 -11.99 -8.33 -11.46
N SER A 37 -10.76 -8.10 -11.00
CA SER A 37 -10.47 -7.11 -9.97
C SER A 37 -9.12 -6.41 -10.18
N TRP A 38 -9.13 -5.09 -10.02
CA TRP A 38 -7.92 -4.27 -9.93
C TRP A 38 -7.92 -3.55 -8.60
N VAL A 39 -6.77 -3.55 -7.93
CA VAL A 39 -6.60 -2.84 -6.66
C VAL A 39 -5.40 -1.92 -6.78
N VAL A 40 -5.66 -0.63 -6.61
CA VAL A 40 -4.63 0.40 -6.51
C VAL A 40 -4.47 0.77 -5.05
N ARG A 41 -3.23 0.78 -4.57
CA ARG A 41 -2.88 1.27 -3.24
C ARG A 41 -1.91 2.44 -3.39
N ASP A 42 -2.06 3.44 -2.53
CA ASP A 42 -1.10 4.52 -2.45
C ASP A 42 0.17 4.05 -1.73
N SER A 43 1.05 3.41 -2.51
CA SER A 43 2.32 2.88 -2.01
C SER A 43 3.28 3.98 -1.56
N LEU A 44 3.20 5.18 -2.12
CA LEU A 44 4.04 6.31 -1.70
C LEU A 44 3.69 6.75 -0.28
N VAL A 45 2.39 6.87 0.02
CA VAL A 45 1.91 7.16 1.38
C VAL A 45 2.33 6.06 2.36
N LEU A 46 2.28 4.79 1.95
CA LEU A 46 2.76 3.68 2.79
C LEU A 46 4.27 3.83 3.06
N LEU A 47 5.09 3.90 2.01
CA LEU A 47 6.56 3.94 2.12
C LEU A 47 7.04 5.12 2.99
N ARG A 48 6.40 6.28 2.91
CA ARG A 48 6.68 7.43 3.80
C ARG A 48 6.44 7.10 5.27
N GLN A 49 5.34 6.40 5.60
CA GLN A 49 5.04 5.99 6.98
C GLN A 49 6.00 4.93 7.50
N LEU A 50 6.64 4.17 6.60
CA LEU A 50 7.67 3.19 6.92
C LEU A 50 9.07 3.81 7.02
N GLY A 51 9.21 5.12 6.79
CA GLY A 51 10.49 5.82 6.87
C GLY A 51 11.39 5.66 5.64
N ALA A 52 10.84 5.22 4.50
CA ALA A 52 11.61 5.15 3.26
C ALA A 52 11.99 6.55 2.77
N ASP A 53 13.23 6.73 2.31
CA ASP A 53 13.61 7.92 1.57
C ASP A 53 13.03 7.84 0.14
N VAL A 54 11.93 8.54 -0.05
CA VAL A 54 11.18 8.61 -1.32
C VAL A 54 11.46 9.90 -2.07
N THR A 55 12.53 10.62 -1.71
CA THR A 55 12.93 11.82 -2.44
C THR A 55 13.58 11.44 -3.76
N VAL A 56 13.25 12.18 -4.82
CA VAL A 56 13.97 12.05 -6.09
C VAL A 56 15.29 12.77 -5.90
N LYS A 57 16.41 12.04 -6.00
CA LYS A 57 17.74 12.66 -6.02
C LYS A 57 17.82 13.53 -7.27
N SER A 58 17.91 14.84 -7.09
CA SER A 58 18.30 15.76 -8.15
C SER A 58 19.73 15.47 -8.58
N ALA A 59 19.96 15.35 -9.89
CA ALA A 59 21.29 15.28 -10.48
C ALA A 59 22.04 16.61 -10.33
#